data_AF-A0A3D5VDG6-F1
#
_entry.id   AF-A0A3D5VDG6-F1
#
_cell.length_a   1.000
_cell.length_b   1.000
_cell.length_c   1.000
_cell.angle_alpha   90.00
_cell.angle_beta   90.00
_cell.angle_gamma   90.00
#
_symmetry.space_group_name_H-M   'P 1'
#
loop_
_entity.id
_entity.type
_entity.pdbx_description
1 polymer ?
#
loop_
_entity_poly.entity_id
_entity_poly.type
_entity_poly.pdbx_seq_one_letter_code
_entity_poly.pdbx_strand_id
1 'polypeptide(L)' 'REGWDVITAVAEDSIYFVDPDITSRTGPRIAEAVEAFARILHPDLFK' A
#
# COMPACT_ATOMS: atom_id res chain seq x y z
N ARG A 1 8.49 -16.89 7.69
CA ARG A 1 7.38 -17.79 8.10
C ARG A 1 7.23 -18.81 6.99
N GLU A 2 7.12 -20.11 7.30
CA GLU A 2 6.86 -21.12 6.27
C GLU A 2 5.52 -20.85 5.59
N GLY A 3 5.44 -21.01 4.27
CA GLY A 3 4.22 -20.88 3.48
C GLY A 3 3.86 -19.46 3.03
N TRP A 4 4.69 -18.45 3.27
CA TRP A 4 4.48 -17.09 2.73
C TRP A 4 5.05 -16.93 1.31
N ASP A 5 5.98 -17.81 0.93
CA ASP A 5 6.64 -17.89 -0.36
C ASP A 5 5.68 -18.19 -1.53
N VAL A 6 4.51 -18.76 -1.26
CA VAL A 6 3.46 -19.00 -2.28
C VAL A 6 2.61 -17.76 -2.59
N ILE A 7 2.74 -16.69 -1.80
CA ILE A 7 1.98 -15.46 -2.00
C ILE A 7 2.67 -14.65 -3.10
N THR A 8 1.96 -14.35 -4.17
CA THR A 8 2.49 -13.57 -5.32
C THR A 8 3.15 -12.27 -4.88
N ALA A 9 2.52 -11.50 -3.99
CA ALA A 9 3.09 -10.24 -3.50
C ALA A 9 4.43 -10.42 -2.75
N VAL A 10 4.66 -11.59 -2.13
CA VAL A 10 5.93 -11.91 -1.47
C VAL A 10 6.97 -12.35 -2.50
N ALA A 11 6.58 -13.19 -3.45
CA ALA A 11 7.46 -13.68 -4.51
C ALA A 11 7.93 -12.56 -5.46
N GLU A 12 7.08 -11.56 -5.71
CA GLU A 12 7.34 -10.42 -6.59
C GLU A 12 7.85 -9.17 -5.86
N ASP A 13 8.25 -9.29 -4.59
CA ASP A 13 8.73 -8.19 -3.73
C ASP A 13 7.79 -6.96 -3.73
N SER A 14 6.49 -7.21 -3.86
CA SER A 14 5.44 -6.19 -3.96
C SER A 14 4.80 -5.94 -2.60
N ILE A 15 5.64 -5.72 -1.58
CA ILE A 15 5.22 -5.44 -0.20
C ILE A 15 5.54 -3.99 0.12
N TYR A 16 4.48 -3.23 0.43
CA TYR A 16 4.58 -1.80 0.69
C TYR A 16 4.14 -1.46 2.10
N PHE A 17 4.91 -0.59 2.76
CA PHE A 17 4.52 0.00 4.03
C PHE A 17 3.66 1.24 3.77
N VAL A 18 2.52 1.32 4.45
CA VAL A 18 1.63 2.49 4.42
C VAL A 18 1.47 2.98 5.84
N ASP A 19 1.45 4.30 6.01
CA ASP A 19 1.35 4.93 7.33
C ASP A 19 0.02 4.54 8.02
N PRO A 20 0.05 3.91 9.21
CA PRO A 20 -1.15 3.53 9.93
C PRO A 20 -1.95 4.75 10.43
N ASP A 21 -1.30 5.90 10.63
CA ASP A 21 -1.93 7.12 11.14
C ASP A 21 -2.99 7.66 10.17
N ILE A 22 -2.70 7.60 8.86
CA ILE A 22 -3.61 8.04 7.79
C ILE A 22 -4.64 6.99 7.41
N THR A 23 -4.35 5.70 7.62
CA THR A 23 -5.23 4.60 7.19
C THR A 23 -6.21 4.15 8.27
N SER A 24 -5.84 4.26 9.55
CA SER A 24 -6.64 3.70 10.66
C SER A 24 -7.47 4.74 11.40
N ARG A 25 -7.16 6.04 11.24
CA ARG A 25 -7.89 7.12 11.90
C ARG A 25 -8.96 7.68 10.98
N THR A 26 -10.22 7.52 11.35
CA THR A 26 -11.35 8.19 10.69
C THR A 26 -11.20 9.72 10.83
N GLY A 27 -10.98 10.40 9.70
CA GLY A 27 -10.76 11.83 9.64
C GLY A 27 -10.47 12.32 8.22
N PRO A 28 -10.24 13.63 8.03
CA PRO A 28 -10.06 14.23 6.70
C PRO A 28 -8.82 13.71 5.95
N ARG A 29 -7.88 13.08 6.67
CA ARG A 29 -6.63 12.52 6.14
C ARG A 29 -6.81 11.23 5.36
N ILE A 30 -8.04 10.70 5.25
CA ILE A 30 -8.33 9.54 4.40
C ILE A 30 -7.96 9.79 2.93
N ALA A 31 -8.02 11.05 2.47
CA ALA A 31 -7.58 11.42 1.14
C ALA A 31 -6.06 11.18 0.94
N GLU A 32 -5.24 11.46 1.96
CA GLU A 32 -3.79 11.16 1.94
C GLU A 32 -3.55 9.66 1.80
N ALA A 33 -4.33 8.84 2.52
CA ALA A 33 -4.23 7.39 2.43
C ALA A 33 -4.60 6.88 1.02
N VAL A 34 -5.70 7.39 0.45
CA VAL A 34 -6.15 7.01 -0.91
C VAL A 34 -5.09 7.38 -1.94
N GLU A 35 -4.48 8.57 -1.85
CA GLU A 35 -3.40 8.98 -2.75
C GLU A 35 -2.16 8.10 -2.59
N ALA A 36 -1.78 7.75 -1.35
CA ALA A 36 -0.66 6.85 -1.09
C ALA A 36 -0.86 5.48 -1.75
N PHE A 37 -2.06 4.90 -1.65
CA PHE A 37 -2.40 3.66 -2.35
C PHE A 37 -2.40 3.84 -3.88
N ALA A 38 -2.93 4.94 -4.38
CA ALA A 38 -2.98 5.20 -5.82
C ALA A 38 -1.57 5.28 -6.43
N ARG A 39 -0.61 5.90 -5.73
CA ARG A 39 0.80 5.97 -6.16
C ARG A 39 1.48 4.59 -6.21
N ILE A 40 1.11 3.68 -5.31
CA ILE A 40 1.61 2.31 -5.28
C ILE A 40 1.00 1.48 -6.42
N LEU A 41 -0.32 1.58 -6.62
CA LEU A 41 -1.06 0.73 -7.55
C LEU A 41 -0.99 1.22 -9.01
N HIS A 42 -0.86 2.53 -9.22
CA HIS A 42 -0.85 3.17 -10.54
C HIS A 42 0.29 4.18 -10.68
N PRO A 43 1.56 3.76 -10.53
CA PRO A 43 2.71 4.67 -10.56
C PRO A 43 2.85 5.43 -11.89
N ASP A 44 2.28 4.91 -12.97
CA ASP A 44 2.23 5.54 -14.29
C ASP A 44 1.42 6.83 -14.34
N LEU A 45 0.41 6.99 -13.46
CA LEU A 45 -0.44 8.17 -13.39
C LEU A 45 0.18 9.32 -12.56
N PHE A 46 1.30 9.09 -11.87
CA PHE A 46 1.92 10.03 -10.94
C PHE A 46 3.37 10.40 -11.33
N LYS A 47 3.74 10.20 -12.59
CA LYS A 47 5.03 10.60 -13.17
C LYS A 47 5.21 12.11 -13.27
#